data_AF-A0A7R9WLV2-F1
#
_entry.id   AF-A0A7R9WLV2-F1
#
_cell.length_a   1.000
_cell.length_b   1.000
_cell.length_c   1.000
_cell.angle_alpha   90.00
_cell.angle_beta   90.00
_cell.angle_gamma   90.00
#
_symmetry.space_group_name_H-M   'P 1'
#
loop_
_entity.id
_entity.type
_entity.pdbx_description
1 polymer ?
#
loop_
_entity_poly.entity_id
_entity_poly.type
_entity_poly.pdbx_seq_one_letter_code
_entity_poly.pdbx_strand_id
1 'polypeptide(L)'
;FGNRAVRHVGCLPPSDDYVEDNTDCDDNNANIHPGATEACNEVDDNCNGQIDEGVKLTFYADKDSDLFGDPKITIEACSAPLGFVSDSTDCNDEDGAIHPGATEVCNGID
;
A
#
# COMPACT_ATOMS: atom_id res chain seq x y z
N PHE A 1 3.67 9.78 21.60
CA PHE A 1 5.01 9.31 21.96
C PHE A 1 5.91 10.56 21.89
N GLY A 2 7.23 10.48 21.97
CA GLY A 2 8.10 11.67 22.04
C GLY A 2 8.89 11.95 20.77
N ASN A 3 9.12 13.23 20.48
CA ASN A 3 9.87 13.66 19.30
C ASN A 3 11.36 13.27 19.37
N ARG A 4 11.82 12.42 18.43
CA ARG A 4 13.25 12.07 18.33
C ARG A 4 14.17 13.26 18.01
N ALA A 5 13.65 14.32 17.40
CA ALA A 5 14.38 15.56 17.07
C ALA A 5 14.47 16.55 18.25
N VAL A 6 13.56 16.49 19.23
CA VAL A 6 13.56 17.36 20.41
C VAL A 6 13.90 16.55 21.65
N ARG A 7 15.20 16.46 21.96
CA ARG A 7 15.69 15.78 23.17
C ARG A 7 16.08 16.76 24.25
N HIS A 8 15.66 16.50 25.48
CA HIS A 8 16.17 17.16 26.68
C HIS A 8 17.09 16.19 27.43
N VAL A 9 18.34 16.58 27.67
CA VAL A 9 19.27 15.79 28.49
C VAL A 9 19.33 16.44 29.87
N GLY A 10 18.76 15.78 30.86
CA GLY A 10 18.69 16.25 32.24
C GLY A 10 19.08 15.17 33.25
N CYS A 11 19.46 15.60 34.44
CA CYS A 11 19.66 14.71 35.61
C CYS A 11 18.40 14.64 36.50
N LEU A 12 17.31 15.25 36.05
CA LEU A 12 16.00 15.25 36.69
C LEU A 12 15.02 14.47 35.80
N PRO A 13 13.96 13.87 36.38
CA PRO A 13 12.91 13.24 35.59
C PRO A 13 12.34 14.22 34.55
N PRO A 14 11.89 13.71 33.38
CA PRO A 14 11.28 14.56 32.36
C PRO A 14 10.15 15.40 32.96
N SER A 15 10.09 16.69 32.63
CA SER A 15 8.93 17.52 32.98
C SER A 15 7.68 17.01 32.27
N ASP A 16 6.49 17.44 32.70
CA ASP A 16 5.19 16.97 32.18
C ASP A 16 5.06 17.01 30.64
N ASP A 17 5.91 17.80 29.96
CA ASP A 17 5.96 17.97 28.50
C ASP A 17 6.92 17.00 27.77
N TYR A 18 7.61 16.08 28.45
CA TYR A 18 8.55 15.13 27.84
C TYR A 18 8.23 13.68 28.23
N VAL A 19 8.41 12.77 27.27
CA VAL A 19 8.29 11.32 27.48
C VAL A 19 9.60 10.62 27.11
N GLU A 20 9.91 9.51 27.79
CA GLU A 20 11.13 8.73 27.52
C GLU A 20 11.03 7.94 26.21
N ASP A 21 9.83 7.52 25.84
CA ASP A 21 9.57 6.77 24.62
C ASP A 21 9.56 7.70 23.41
N ASN A 22 10.60 7.60 22.56
CA ASN A 22 10.81 8.43 21.39
C ASN A 22 10.47 7.75 20.06
N THR A 23 9.61 6.73 20.11
CA THR A 23 9.25 5.93 18.94
C THR A 23 8.17 6.58 18.07
N ASP A 24 7.65 7.76 18.44
CA ASP A 24 6.79 8.55 17.56
C ASP A 24 7.54 9.00 16.31
N CYS A 25 6.96 8.76 15.15
CA CYS A 25 7.47 9.26 13.90
C CYS A 25 6.83 10.60 13.49
N ASP A 26 5.66 10.99 14.06
CA ASP A 26 5.06 12.31 13.87
C ASP A 26 4.29 12.82 15.11
N ASP A 27 5.02 13.52 16.00
CA ASP A 27 4.46 14.20 17.19
C ASP A 27 3.35 15.22 16.90
N ASN A 28 3.18 15.68 15.65
CA ASN A 28 2.12 16.63 15.31
C ASN A 28 0.81 15.94 14.92
N ASN A 29 0.80 14.61 14.81
CA ASN A 29 -0.35 13.83 14.36
C ASN A 29 -0.64 12.68 15.31
N ALA A 30 -1.69 12.82 16.12
CA ALA A 30 -2.09 11.81 17.09
C ALA A 30 -2.56 10.46 16.48
N ASN A 31 -2.73 10.37 15.15
CA ASN A 31 -3.03 9.12 14.46
C ASN A 31 -1.78 8.40 13.96
N ILE A 32 -0.62 9.06 13.98
CA ILE A 32 0.66 8.48 13.58
C ILE A 32 1.42 8.19 14.86
N HIS A 33 1.63 6.92 15.17
CA HIS A 33 2.36 6.49 16.34
C HIS A 33 2.62 4.98 16.30
N PRO A 34 3.59 4.46 17.07
CA PRO A 34 3.79 3.02 17.25
C PRO A 34 2.49 2.23 17.44
N GLY A 35 2.24 1.28 16.56
CA GLY A 35 1.08 0.40 16.61
C GLY A 35 -0.26 1.04 16.22
N ALA A 36 -0.26 2.21 15.57
CA ALA A 36 -1.45 2.72 14.90
C ALA A 36 -1.95 1.74 13.82
N THR A 37 -3.18 1.95 13.33
CA THR A 37 -3.69 1.20 12.17
C THR A 37 -3.24 1.90 10.91
N GLU A 38 -2.59 1.16 10.01
CA GLU A 38 -2.22 1.66 8.69
C GLU A 38 -3.46 2.14 7.92
N ALA A 39 -3.37 3.33 7.34
CA ALA A 39 -4.26 3.79 6.30
C ALA A 39 -3.49 3.83 4.99
N CYS A 40 -4.14 3.57 3.86
CA CYS A 40 -3.47 3.67 2.57
C CYS A 40 -3.39 5.15 2.15
N ASN A 41 -2.37 5.85 2.66
CA ASN A 41 -2.20 7.30 2.58
C ASN A 41 -0.75 7.72 2.24
N GLU A 42 0.12 6.76 1.88
CA GLU A 42 1.54 6.96 1.60
C GLU A 42 2.38 7.39 2.82
N VAL A 43 1.88 7.12 4.04
CA VAL A 43 2.53 7.41 5.32
C VAL A 43 2.71 6.12 6.11
N ASP A 44 3.79 6.04 6.91
CA ASP A 44 3.99 5.01 7.93
C ASP A 44 3.20 5.44 9.17
N ASP A 45 1.91 5.07 9.26
CA ASP A 45 1.05 5.50 10.37
C ASP A 45 1.47 4.83 11.69
N ASN A 46 1.97 3.60 11.63
CA ASN A 46 2.29 2.82 12.81
C ASN A 46 3.77 2.88 13.25
N CYS A 47 4.56 3.72 12.58
CA CYS A 47 5.98 3.98 12.83
C CYS A 47 6.87 2.73 12.85
N ASN A 48 6.57 1.71 12.02
CA ASN A 48 7.37 0.48 11.95
C ASN A 48 8.44 0.48 10.84
N GLY A 49 8.48 1.53 10.03
CA GLY A 49 9.42 1.70 8.91
C GLY A 49 8.92 1.14 7.57
N GLN A 50 7.67 0.68 7.50
CA GLN A 50 6.97 0.31 6.28
C GLN A 50 5.86 1.32 6.01
N ILE A 51 5.49 1.47 4.73
CA ILE A 51 4.46 2.43 4.30
C ILE A 51 3.29 1.65 3.73
N ASP A 52 2.11 1.86 4.30
CA ASP A 52 0.82 1.26 3.96
C ASP A 52 0.86 -0.29 3.93
N GLU A 53 1.59 -0.94 4.82
CA GLU A 53 1.63 -2.40 4.84
C GLU A 53 0.30 -3.02 5.29
N GLY A 54 -0.08 -4.13 4.64
CA GLY A 54 -1.33 -4.84 4.96
C GLY A 54 -2.61 -4.13 4.49
N VAL A 55 -2.52 -2.93 3.90
CA VAL A 55 -3.68 -2.20 3.35
C VAL A 55 -3.61 -1.99 1.83
N LYS A 56 -2.48 -2.27 1.19
CA LYS A 56 -2.37 -2.28 -0.28
C LYS A 56 -3.17 -3.42 -0.89
N LEU A 57 -3.72 -3.15 -2.06
CA LEU A 57 -4.40 -4.12 -2.92
C LEU A 57 -3.49 -4.53 -4.06
N THR A 58 -3.61 -5.78 -4.49
CA THR A 58 -2.95 -6.27 -5.70
C THR A 58 -3.76 -5.89 -6.93
N PHE A 59 -3.10 -5.30 -7.92
CA PHE A 59 -3.63 -5.02 -9.25
C PHE A 59 -2.81 -5.74 -10.32
N TYR A 60 -3.42 -6.00 -11.47
CA TYR A 60 -2.92 -6.81 -12.58
C TYR A 60 -2.81 -5.95 -13.83
N ALA A 61 -1.73 -6.09 -14.60
CA ALA A 61 -1.52 -5.26 -15.80
C ALA A 61 -2.62 -5.54 -16.83
N ASP A 62 -3.17 -4.48 -17.42
CA ASP A 62 -4.19 -4.50 -18.47
C ASP A 62 -3.60 -3.76 -19.68
N LYS A 63 -2.92 -4.51 -20.54
CA LYS A 63 -2.08 -3.97 -21.63
C LYS A 63 -2.88 -3.73 -22.91
N ASP A 64 -3.94 -4.50 -23.15
CA ASP A 64 -4.83 -4.32 -24.29
C ASP A 64 -6.09 -3.49 -23.98
N SER A 65 -6.27 -3.08 -22.72
CA SER A 65 -7.29 -2.14 -22.23
C SER A 65 -8.72 -2.69 -22.28
N ASP A 66 -8.90 -3.98 -22.00
CA ASP A 66 -10.19 -4.66 -22.00
C ASP A 66 -10.83 -4.81 -20.60
N LEU A 67 -10.13 -4.34 -19.55
CA LEU A 67 -10.48 -4.37 -18.13
C LEU A 67 -10.23 -5.69 -17.41
N PHE A 68 -9.56 -6.65 -18.04
CA PHE A 68 -9.04 -7.87 -17.43
C PHE A 68 -7.52 -7.76 -17.38
N GLY A 69 -6.89 -8.33 -16.35
CA GLY A 69 -5.44 -8.17 -16.18
C GLY A 69 -4.68 -9.48 -16.10
N ASP A 70 -3.40 -9.44 -16.49
CA ASP A 70 -2.48 -10.58 -16.47
C ASP A 70 -2.15 -10.99 -15.01
N PRO A 71 -2.54 -12.21 -14.57
CA PRO A 71 -2.20 -12.70 -13.23
C PRO A 71 -0.70 -12.84 -12.97
N LYS A 72 0.16 -12.76 -14.00
CA LYS A 72 1.62 -12.84 -13.88
C LYS A 72 2.29 -11.49 -13.66
N ILE A 73 1.61 -10.38 -13.99
CA ILE A 73 2.17 -9.03 -13.87
C ILE A 73 1.35 -8.25 -12.85
N THR A 74 1.87 -8.19 -11.62
CA THR A 74 1.16 -7.59 -10.48
C THR A 74 1.87 -6.37 -9.91
N ILE A 75 1.10 -5.45 -9.34
CA ILE A 75 1.57 -4.35 -8.50
C ILE A 75 0.72 -4.21 -7.25
N GLU A 76 1.33 -3.84 -6.12
CA GLU A 76 0.60 -3.49 -4.89
C GLU A 76 0.46 -1.97 -4.79
N ALA A 77 -0.77 -1.49 -4.62
CA ALA A 77 -1.08 -0.06 -4.50
C ALA A 77 -2.35 0.19 -3.68
N CYS A 78 -2.58 1.45 -3.28
CA CYS A 78 -3.82 1.87 -2.62
C CYS A 78 -5.03 1.93 -3.56
N SER A 79 -4.77 2.16 -4.85
CA SER A 79 -5.76 2.26 -5.91
C SER A 79 -5.16 1.80 -7.22
N ALA A 80 -6.01 1.36 -8.15
CA ALA A 80 -5.59 0.86 -9.45
C ALA A 80 -4.70 1.89 -10.19
N PRO A 81 -3.41 1.56 -10.44
CA PRO A 81 -2.55 2.39 -11.27
C PRO A 81 -3.02 2.42 -12.73
N LEU A 82 -2.53 3.39 -13.51
CA LEU A 82 -2.83 3.43 -14.94
C LEU A 82 -2.28 2.17 -15.64
N GLY A 83 -3.13 1.50 -16.42
CA GLY A 83 -2.78 0.25 -17.10
C GLY A 83 -2.82 -0.97 -16.18
N PHE A 84 -3.51 -0.88 -15.04
CA PHE A 84 -3.74 -2.00 -14.14
C PHE A 84 -5.19 -2.04 -13.66
N VAL A 85 -5.71 -3.25 -13.44
CA VAL A 85 -7.07 -3.52 -12.96
C VAL A 85 -7.07 -4.51 -11.80
N SER A 86 -8.16 -4.58 -11.04
CA SER A 86 -8.28 -5.53 -9.91
C SER A 86 -8.63 -6.95 -10.36
N ASP A 87 -9.07 -7.10 -11.61
CA ASP A 87 -9.42 -8.39 -12.19
C ASP A 87 -8.15 -9.08 -12.70
N SER A 88 -8.03 -10.39 -12.50
CA SER A 88 -6.86 -11.21 -12.86
C SER A 88 -7.17 -12.33 -13.83
N THR A 89 -8.32 -12.22 -14.52
CA THR A 89 -8.90 -13.32 -15.26
C THR A 89 -8.57 -13.27 -16.75
N ASP A 90 -7.68 -12.38 -17.17
CA ASP A 90 -7.19 -12.34 -18.53
C ASP A 90 -6.22 -13.51 -18.82
N CYS A 91 -6.50 -14.23 -19.89
CA CYS A 91 -5.63 -15.28 -20.39
C CYS A 91 -4.64 -14.82 -21.47
N ASN A 92 -4.91 -13.69 -22.15
CA ASN A 92 -4.06 -13.12 -23.19
C ASN A 92 -4.10 -11.57 -23.20
N ASP A 93 -3.24 -10.98 -22.36
CA ASP A 93 -3.01 -9.53 -22.18
C ASP A 93 -2.32 -8.85 -23.39
N GLU A 94 -2.36 -9.47 -24.58
CA GLU A 94 -1.96 -8.86 -25.84
C GLU A 94 -3.14 -8.67 -26.81
N ASP A 95 -4.32 -9.22 -26.50
CA ASP A 95 -5.50 -9.19 -27.35
C ASP A 95 -6.78 -9.04 -26.53
N GLY A 96 -7.29 -7.81 -26.46
CA GLY A 96 -8.49 -7.46 -25.69
C GLY A 96 -9.79 -8.01 -26.27
N ALA A 97 -9.73 -8.89 -27.27
CA ALA A 97 -10.85 -9.76 -27.62
C ALA A 97 -10.91 -11.01 -26.73
N ILE A 98 -9.79 -11.46 -26.15
CA ILE A 98 -9.58 -12.76 -25.51
C ILE A 98 -9.68 -12.66 -23.98
N HIS A 99 -10.91 -12.46 -23.50
CA HIS A 99 -11.15 -12.32 -22.08
C HIS A 99 -12.43 -13.03 -21.61
N PRO A 100 -12.61 -13.22 -20.30
CA PRO A 100 -13.83 -13.78 -19.75
C PRO A 100 -15.07 -12.98 -20.13
N GLY A 101 -16.05 -13.66 -20.72
CA GLY A 101 -17.29 -13.04 -21.20
C GLY A 101 -17.27 -12.60 -22.66
N ALA A 102 -16.11 -12.57 -23.31
CA ALA A 102 -16.02 -12.54 -24.77
C ALA A 102 -16.40 -13.90 -25.38
N THR A 103 -16.67 -13.92 -26.69
CA THR A 103 -16.92 -15.18 -27.42
C THR A 103 -15.58 -15.85 -27.72
N GLU A 104 -14.91 -16.31 -26.67
CA GLU A 104 -13.56 -16.86 -26.73
C GLU A 104 -13.49 -18.08 -25.81
N VAL A 105 -12.83 -19.13 -26.29
CA VAL A 105 -12.68 -20.39 -25.57
C VAL A 105 -11.25 -20.44 -25.05
N CYS A 106 -11.05 -20.28 -23.73
CA CYS A 106 -9.76 -20.49 -23.08
C CYS A 106 -9.28 -21.95 -23.23
N ASN A 107 -8.73 -22.31 -24.38
CA ASN A 107 -8.21 -23.65 -24.69
C ASN A 107 -6.68 -23.70 -24.83
N GLY A 108 -5.99 -22.55 -24.70
CA GLY A 108 -4.53 -22.48 -24.70
C GLY A 108 -3.90 -22.83 -26.04
N ILE A 109 -4.54 -22.48 -27.16
CA ILE A 109 -4.05 -22.71 -28.53
C ILE A 109 -3.83 -21.41 -29.33
N ASP A 110 -4.23 -20.25 -28.84
CA ASP A 110 -3.75 -18.96 -29.40
C ASP A 110 -2.48 -18.48 -28.70
#